data_AF-A0A2D4PX04-F1
#
_entry.id   AF-A0A2D4PX04-F1
#
_cell.length_a   1.000
_cell.length_b   1.000
_cell.length_c   1.000
_cell.angle_alpha   90.00
_cell.angle_beta   90.00
_cell.angle_gamma   90.00
#
_symmetry.space_group_name_H-M   'P 1'
#
loop_
_entity.id
_entity.type
_entity.pdbx_description
1 polymer ?
#
loop_
_entity_poly.entity_id
_entity_poly.type
_entity_poly.pdbx_seq_one_letter_code
_entity_poly.pdbx_strand_id
1 'polypeptide(L)'
;SNTDSEFPGNSEKSGRRFNLFLKRRLRIDKRHQSKDSVFFRDGIRRVDFVLTYVDDPKMDGEKKVDRRRMFENNLVKKGLELETEDKKESENGKTYFVKIHAPWEILITYAEVLNIKMPIKENDIPCPVE
;
A
#
# COMPACT_ATOMS: atom_id res chain seq x y z
N SER A 1 -47.24 -10.31 16.36
CA SER A 1 -46.79 -8.92 16.52
C SER A 1 -45.30 -8.95 16.75
N ASN A 2 -44.56 -8.41 15.79
CA ASN A 2 -43.10 -8.32 15.76
C ASN A 2 -42.54 -7.61 16.99
N THR A 3 -41.29 -7.91 17.35
CA THR A 3 -40.16 -6.96 17.18
C THR A 3 -38.85 -7.63 17.57
N ASP A 4 -38.10 -8.06 16.56
CA ASP A 4 -36.67 -8.28 16.63
C ASP A 4 -35.97 -6.96 16.97
N SER A 5 -35.05 -6.98 17.93
CA SER A 5 -34.22 -5.83 18.29
C SER A 5 -32.87 -5.94 17.57
N GLU A 6 -32.76 -5.24 16.44
CA GLU A 6 -31.53 -5.07 15.68
C GLU A 6 -30.50 -4.25 16.48
N PHE A 7 -29.29 -4.81 16.64
CA PHE A 7 -28.10 -4.08 17.09
C PHE A 7 -27.49 -3.32 15.91
N PRO A 8 -27.34 -1.98 15.94
CA PRO A 8 -26.63 -1.28 14.89
C PRO A 8 -25.12 -1.35 15.15
N GLY A 9 -24.40 -2.03 14.27
CA GLY A 9 -22.94 -2.09 14.23
C GLY A 9 -22.34 -0.70 13.99
N ASN A 10 -21.53 -0.24 14.95
CA ASN A 10 -20.84 1.05 14.91
C ASN A 10 -19.42 0.94 14.31
N SER A 11 -19.22 0.04 13.35
CA SER A 11 -17.91 -0.24 12.71
C SER A 11 -17.39 0.91 11.82
N GLU A 12 -18.21 1.92 11.52
CA GLU A 12 -17.83 3.05 10.67
C GLU A 12 -16.88 4.07 11.33
N LYS A 13 -16.79 4.10 12.68
CA LYS A 13 -16.09 5.20 13.38
C LYS A 13 -14.59 4.99 13.52
N SER A 14 -14.13 3.75 13.69
CA SER A 14 -12.70 3.39 13.78
C SER A 14 -11.94 3.79 12.51
N GLY A 15 -12.57 3.59 11.33
CA GLY A 15 -12.03 4.06 10.06
C GLY A 15 -11.78 5.57 10.03
N ARG A 16 -12.58 6.39 10.72
CA ARG A 16 -12.50 7.86 10.63
C ARG A 16 -11.24 8.43 11.29
N ARG A 17 -10.69 7.79 12.34
CA ARG A 17 -9.48 8.28 13.04
C ARG A 17 -8.18 7.89 12.34
N PHE A 18 -8.07 6.67 11.80
CA PHE A 18 -6.98 6.32 10.88
C PHE A 18 -6.98 7.25 9.65
N ASN A 19 -8.17 7.55 9.12
CA ASN A 19 -8.34 8.51 8.03
C ASN A 19 -7.90 9.94 8.40
N LEU A 20 -8.00 10.36 9.67
CA LEU A 20 -7.65 11.71 10.10
C LEU A 20 -6.13 11.92 10.21
N PHE A 21 -5.38 10.92 10.69
CA PHE A 21 -3.91 10.95 10.73
C PHE A 21 -3.31 10.96 9.32
N LEU A 22 -3.88 10.18 8.40
CA LEU A 22 -3.52 10.20 6.99
C LEU A 22 -3.95 11.52 6.31
N LYS A 23 -5.13 12.07 6.62
CA LYS A 23 -5.61 13.34 6.05
C LYS A 23 -4.69 14.54 6.30
N ARG A 24 -4.02 14.60 7.46
CA ARG A 24 -3.08 15.71 7.76
C ARG A 24 -1.75 15.61 7.01
N ARG A 25 -1.26 14.41 6.68
CA ARG A 25 -0.02 14.22 5.89
C ARG A 25 -0.26 14.22 4.38
N LEU A 26 -1.48 13.95 3.92
CA LEU A 26 -1.84 13.77 2.50
C LEU A 26 -2.51 15.02 1.90
N ARG A 27 -1.85 16.20 1.93
CA ARG A 27 -2.18 17.27 0.96
C ARG A 27 -1.66 16.89 -0.45
N ILE A 28 -1.84 15.62 -0.81
CA ILE A 28 -1.39 15.05 -2.05
C ILE A 28 -2.61 15.00 -2.95
N ASP A 29 -2.53 15.77 -4.02
CA ASP A 29 -3.60 15.93 -4.99
C ASP A 29 -3.92 14.54 -5.57
N LYS A 30 -5.13 14.03 -5.30
CA LYS A 30 -5.64 12.72 -5.80
C LYS A 30 -5.89 12.73 -7.31
N ARG A 31 -5.09 13.47 -8.08
CA ARG A 31 -5.12 13.36 -9.53
C ARG A 31 -4.53 11.99 -9.84
N HIS A 32 -5.27 11.17 -10.59
CA HIS A 32 -4.90 9.80 -10.99
C HIS A 32 -3.54 9.66 -11.71
N GLN A 33 -2.82 10.77 -11.95
CA GLN A 33 -1.51 10.80 -12.60
C GLN A 33 -0.48 11.73 -11.92
N SER A 34 -0.72 12.19 -10.68
CA SER A 34 0.32 12.96 -9.97
C SER A 34 1.46 12.02 -9.56
N LYS A 35 2.70 12.38 -9.93
CA LYS A 35 3.91 11.65 -9.47
C LYS A 35 4.04 11.67 -7.94
N ASP A 36 3.40 12.63 -7.29
CA ASP A 36 3.35 12.76 -5.83
C ASP A 36 2.30 11.84 -5.18
N SER A 37 1.50 11.11 -5.96
CA SER A 37 0.47 10.22 -5.42
C SER A 37 1.08 9.07 -4.61
N VAL A 38 0.51 8.82 -3.43
CA VAL A 38 0.79 7.62 -2.62
C VAL A 38 -0.04 6.40 -3.05
N PHE A 39 -0.74 6.51 -4.18
CA PHE A 39 -1.56 5.46 -4.76
C PHE A 39 -0.98 5.01 -6.10
N PHE A 40 -1.39 3.82 -6.53
CA PHE A 40 -1.25 3.36 -7.92
C PHE A 40 -1.99 4.32 -8.87
N ARG A 41 -1.78 4.18 -10.18
CA ARG A 41 -2.43 5.04 -11.20
C ARG A 41 -3.95 4.91 -11.20
N ASP A 42 -4.47 3.81 -10.67
CA ASP A 42 -5.92 3.63 -10.46
C ASP A 42 -6.49 4.47 -9.32
N GLY A 43 -5.65 5.10 -8.47
CA GLY A 43 -6.08 5.92 -7.35
C GLY A 43 -6.71 5.15 -6.19
N ILE A 44 -6.76 3.82 -6.25
CA ILE A 44 -7.43 2.95 -5.28
C ILE A 44 -6.41 2.31 -4.34
N ARG A 45 -5.36 1.70 -4.90
CA ARG A 45 -4.39 0.92 -4.14
C ARG A 45 -3.29 1.80 -3.58
N ARG A 46 -3.01 1.67 -2.29
CA ARG A 46 -1.97 2.45 -1.61
C ARG A 46 -0.61 1.79 -1.79
N VAL A 47 0.40 2.58 -2.10
CA VAL A 47 1.77 2.10 -2.21
C VAL A 47 2.32 1.84 -0.81
N ASP A 48 2.72 0.59 -0.54
CA ASP A 48 3.36 0.17 0.71
C ASP A 48 4.89 0.22 0.58
N PHE A 49 5.42 -0.24 -0.55
CA PHE A 49 6.85 -0.22 -0.86
C PHE A 49 7.12 0.20 -2.30
N VAL A 50 8.31 0.75 -2.54
CA VAL A 50 8.83 1.07 -3.88
C VAL A 50 10.20 0.43 -4.04
N LEU A 51 10.36 -0.39 -5.08
CA LEU A 51 11.66 -0.90 -5.51
C LEU A 51 12.17 -0.06 -6.69
N THR A 52 13.48 0.12 -6.79
CA THR A 52 14.10 0.85 -7.89
C THR A 52 15.23 0.07 -8.52
N TYR A 53 15.39 0.23 -9.83
CA TYR A 53 16.54 -0.33 -10.54
C TYR A 53 16.92 0.51 -11.75
N VAL A 54 18.15 0.35 -12.21
CA VAL A 54 18.67 0.98 -13.43
C VAL A 54 19.19 -0.13 -14.35
N ASP A 55 19.01 0.04 -15.66
CA ASP A 55 19.68 -0.82 -16.63
C ASP A 55 21.16 -0.44 -16.69
N ASP A 56 22.03 -1.38 -16.32
CA ASP A 56 23.47 -1.19 -16.43
C ASP A 56 23.97 -1.85 -17.73
N PRO A 57 24.31 -1.07 -18.77
CA PRO A 57 24.76 -1.61 -20.05
C PRO A 57 26.14 -2.27 -19.98
N LYS A 58 26.87 -2.18 -18.86
CA LYS A 58 28.25 -2.70 -18.71
C LYS A 58 28.33 -4.03 -17.95
N MET A 59 27.24 -4.53 -17.39
CA MET A 59 27.19 -5.74 -16.56
C MET A 59 26.29 -6.79 -17.22
N ASP A 60 26.57 -8.09 -17.03
CA ASP A 60 25.77 -9.27 -17.47
C ASP A 60 24.24 -9.01 -17.42
N GLY A 61 23.72 -8.36 -18.46
CA GLY A 61 22.40 -7.74 -18.44
C GLY A 61 21.29 -8.78 -18.40
N GLU A 62 21.47 -9.87 -19.15
CA GLU A 62 20.50 -10.96 -19.26
C GLU A 62 20.28 -11.66 -17.92
N LYS A 63 21.35 -12.03 -17.21
CA LYS A 63 21.25 -12.68 -15.88
C LYS A 63 20.62 -11.77 -14.81
N LYS A 64 20.76 -10.45 -14.93
CA LYS A 64 20.07 -9.50 -14.03
C LYS A 64 18.59 -9.36 -14.39
N VAL A 65 18.26 -9.34 -15.68
CA VAL A 65 16.86 -9.27 -16.16
C VAL A 65 16.08 -10.51 -15.74
N ASP A 66 16.64 -11.71 -15.90
CA ASP A 66 15.96 -12.94 -15.52
C ASP A 66 15.72 -13.04 -14.01
N ARG A 67 16.71 -12.66 -13.19
CA ARG A 67 16.55 -12.61 -11.74
C ARG A 67 15.49 -11.61 -11.32
N ARG A 68 15.42 -10.44 -11.97
CA ARG A 68 14.39 -9.42 -11.72
C ARG A 68 13.00 -9.98 -12.05
N ARG A 69 12.83 -10.54 -13.25
CA ARG A 69 11.57 -11.15 -13.67
C ARG A 69 11.14 -12.26 -12.71
N MET A 70 12.06 -13.11 -12.31
CA MET A 70 11.78 -14.18 -11.35
C MET A 70 11.34 -13.62 -9.99
N PHE A 71 12.02 -12.58 -9.50
CA PHE A 71 11.68 -11.93 -8.24
C PHE A 71 10.30 -11.28 -8.29
N GLU A 72 10.00 -10.48 -9.31
CA GLU A 72 8.68 -9.85 -9.50
C GLU A 72 7.57 -10.91 -9.61
N ASN A 73 7.80 -11.97 -10.39
CA ASN A 73 6.87 -13.09 -10.48
C ASN A 73 6.65 -13.78 -9.13
N ASN A 74 7.69 -13.91 -8.31
CA ASN A 74 7.55 -14.48 -6.98
C ASN A 74 6.75 -13.57 -6.04
N LEU A 75 6.89 -12.25 -6.14
CA LEU A 75 6.06 -11.31 -5.38
C LEU A 75 4.58 -11.45 -5.75
N VAL A 76 4.26 -11.50 -7.05
CA VAL A 76 2.89 -11.72 -7.54
C VAL A 76 2.34 -13.07 -7.06
N LYS A 77 3.14 -14.14 -7.15
CA LYS A 77 2.76 -15.47 -6.64
C LYS A 77 2.51 -15.50 -5.12
N LYS A 78 3.14 -14.59 -4.36
CA LYS A 78 2.88 -14.41 -2.93
C LYS A 78 1.62 -13.58 -2.65
N GLY A 79 0.93 -13.13 -3.69
CA GLY A 79 -0.31 -12.35 -3.59
C GLY A 79 -0.09 -10.85 -3.49
N LEU A 80 1.13 -10.35 -3.72
CA LEU A 80 1.38 -8.92 -3.77
C LEU A 80 1.03 -8.35 -5.14
N GLU A 81 0.61 -7.10 -5.16
CA GLU A 81 0.23 -6.40 -6.37
C GLU A 81 1.32 -5.40 -6.75
N LEU A 82 1.69 -5.39 -8.04
CA LEU A 82 2.79 -4.59 -8.56
C LEU A 82 2.30 -3.62 -9.64
N GLU A 83 2.84 -2.41 -9.65
CA GLU A 83 2.72 -1.44 -10.74
C GLU A 83 4.12 -0.93 -11.10
N THR A 84 4.54 -1.14 -12.34
CA THR A 84 5.88 -0.74 -12.81
C THR A 84 5.79 0.53 -13.66
N GLU A 85 6.56 1.55 -13.27
CA GLU A 85 6.77 2.78 -14.04
C GLU A 85 8.07 2.71 -14.84
N ASP A 86 8.00 3.10 -16.11
CA ASP A 86 9.13 3.05 -17.03
C ASP A 86 10.16 4.14 -16.68
N LYS A 87 11.42 3.91 -17.01
CA LYS A 87 12.52 4.85 -16.75
C LYS A 87 12.30 6.23 -17.36
N LYS A 88 11.50 6.33 -18.42
CA LYS A 88 11.13 7.61 -19.07
C LYS A 88 10.38 8.55 -18.14
N GLU A 89 9.70 8.01 -17.13
CA GLU A 89 8.93 8.79 -16.17
C GLU A 89 9.79 9.30 -15.01
N SER A 90 11.01 8.76 -14.85
CA SER A 90 11.97 9.20 -13.84
C SER A 90 12.62 10.54 -14.17
N GLU A 91 12.98 11.32 -13.16
CA GLU A 91 13.69 12.60 -13.35
C GLU A 91 15.03 12.43 -14.06
N ASN A 92 15.72 11.31 -13.85
CA ASN A 92 17.01 11.00 -14.46
C ASN A 92 16.91 10.23 -15.78
N GLY A 93 15.69 9.85 -16.21
CA GLY A 93 15.43 9.09 -17.44
C GLY A 93 15.98 7.65 -17.44
N LYS A 94 16.43 7.13 -16.30
CA LYS A 94 17.20 5.88 -16.21
C LYS A 94 16.68 4.89 -15.17
N THR A 95 15.91 5.37 -14.19
CA THR A 95 15.46 4.55 -13.06
C THR A 95 14.04 4.05 -13.28
N TYR A 96 13.86 2.74 -13.18
CA TYR A 96 12.55 2.12 -13.10
C TYR A 96 12.06 2.12 -11.66
N PHE A 97 10.75 2.26 -11.48
CA PHE A 97 10.09 2.19 -10.18
C PHE A 97 9.07 1.06 -10.21
N VAL A 98 9.14 0.14 -9.24
CA VAL A 98 8.13 -0.90 -9.03
C VAL A 98 7.42 -0.59 -7.73
N LYS A 99 6.18 -0.11 -7.84
CA LYS A 99 5.30 0.14 -6.71
C LYS A 99 4.67 -1.17 -6.27
N ILE A 100 4.63 -1.40 -4.97
CA ILE A 100 4.11 -2.63 -4.35
C ILE A 100 2.95 -2.26 -3.44
N HIS A 101 1.85 -2.98 -3.59
CA HIS A 101 0.71 -2.96 -2.69
C HIS A 101 0.50 -4.35 -2.10
N ALA A 102 0.25 -4.42 -0.79
CA ALA A 102 -0.13 -5.63 -0.09
C ALA A 102 -1.65 -5.65 0.14
N PRO A 103 -2.40 -6.56 -0.52
CA PRO A 103 -3.82 -6.74 -0.25
C PRO A 103 -4.11 -7.08 1.21
N TRP A 104 -5.32 -6.76 1.66
CA TRP A 104 -5.74 -6.95 3.05
C TRP A 104 -5.59 -8.39 3.52
N GLU A 105 -5.95 -9.35 2.66
CA GLU A 105 -5.85 -10.79 2.93
C GLU A 105 -4.40 -11.20 3.23
N ILE A 106 -3.45 -10.66 2.46
CA ILE A 106 -2.01 -10.92 2.67
C ILE A 106 -1.54 -10.28 3.98
N LEU A 107 -1.96 -9.05 4.27
CA LEU A 107 -1.62 -8.37 5.51
C LEU A 107 -2.11 -9.13 6.75
N ILE A 108 -3.34 -9.69 6.72
CA ILE A 108 -3.87 -10.50 7.81
C ILE A 108 -3.01 -11.74 8.03
N THR A 109 -2.78 -12.55 6.99
CA THR A 109 -2.02 -13.80 7.11
C THR A 109 -0.63 -13.55 7.70
N TYR A 110 0.06 -12.51 7.23
CA TYR A 110 1.37 -12.18 7.76
C TYR A 110 1.33 -11.55 9.15
N ALA A 111 0.30 -10.77 9.49
CA ALA A 111 0.12 -10.24 10.84
C ALA A 111 -0.09 -11.35 11.88
N GLU A 112 -0.82 -12.41 11.51
CA GLU A 112 -0.99 -13.61 12.34
C GLU A 112 0.36 -14.30 12.59
N VAL A 113 1.12 -14.57 11.52
CA VAL A 113 2.44 -15.23 11.62
C VAL A 113 3.43 -14.39 12.42
N LEU A 114 3.42 -13.07 12.25
CA LEU A 114 4.29 -12.14 12.95
C LEU A 114 3.80 -11.80 14.38
N ASN A 115 2.65 -12.34 14.80
CA ASN A 115 2.02 -12.06 16.09
C ASN A 115 1.87 -10.56 16.38
N ILE A 116 1.45 -9.79 15.36
CA ILE A 116 1.23 -8.35 15.52
C ILE A 116 0.05 -8.13 16.45
N LYS A 117 0.29 -7.39 17.55
CA LYS A 117 -0.76 -7.02 18.51
C LYS A 117 -1.51 -5.78 18.02
N MET A 118 -2.81 -5.90 17.86
CA MET A 118 -3.72 -4.80 17.56
C MET A 118 -4.66 -4.52 18.74
N PRO A 119 -5.02 -3.25 19.00
CA PRO A 119 -6.01 -2.93 20.02
C PRO A 119 -7.37 -3.54 19.66
N ILE A 120 -7.96 -4.28 20.61
CA ILE A 120 -9.26 -4.95 20.44
C ILE A 120 -10.41 -3.94 20.61
N LYS A 121 -10.17 -2.85 21.36
CA LYS A 121 -11.13 -1.79 21.61
C LYS A 121 -10.50 -0.43 21.32
N GLU A 122 -11.33 0.52 20.87
CA GLU A 122 -10.94 1.92 20.76
C GLU A 122 -10.49 2.45 22.11
N ASN A 123 -9.59 3.43 22.09
CA ASN A 123 -9.14 4.08 23.31
C ASN A 123 -10.31 4.90 23.90
N ASP A 124 -10.89 4.40 24.99
CA ASP A 124 -11.97 5.05 25.73
C ASP A 124 -11.48 6.31 26.49
N ILE A 125 -10.17 6.59 26.47
CA ILE A 125 -9.59 7.81 27.05
C ILE A 125 -9.87 8.97 26.07
N PRO A 126 -10.61 10.01 26.49
CA PRO A 126 -10.80 11.21 25.68
C PRO A 126 -9.43 11.86 25.43
N CYS A 127 -9.14 12.19 24.16
CA CYS A 127 -7.98 13.01 23.84
C CYS A 127 -8.10 14.32 24.61
N PRO A 128 -7.08 14.75 25.38
CA PRO A 128 -7.08 16.06 26.02
C PRO A 128 -7.33 17.11 24.93
N VAL A 129 -8.38 17.90 25.10
CA VAL A 129 -8.61 19.09 24.30
C VAL A 129 -7.65 20.15 24.84
N GLU A 130 -6.62 20.48 24.05
CA GLU A 130 -5.87 21.74 24.21
C GLU A 130 -6.59 22.86 23.44
#